data_AF-A0A9E3MTI0-F1
#
_entry.id   AF-A0A9E3MTI0-F1
#
_cell.length_a   1.000
_cell.length_b   1.000
_cell.length_c   1.000
_cell.angle_alpha   90.00
_cell.angle_beta   90.00
_cell.angle_gamma   90.00
#
_symmetry.space_group_name_H-M   'P 1'
#
loop_
_entity.id
_entity.type
_entity.pdbx_description
1 polymer ?
#
loop_
_entity_poly.entity_id
_entity_poly.type
_entity_poly.pdbx_seq_one_letter_code
_entity_poly.pdbx_strand_id
1 'polypeptide(L)'
;ELSERTLCRRARRAGVIEGNNPMHVVAAAAAGVPEAVRLLVERAGAVGRAVRLLLDVLNPETVVVTEIGVMHRQDCLAALREGVGSARATSVMPTGFPDSVLAVAGGAVALDVLYRDPLTLSHLSGINSETPNVDRASA
;
A
#
# COMPACT_ATOMS: atom_id res chain seq x y z
N GLU A 1 8.15 -14.83 -7.28
CA GLU A 1 8.61 -14.16 -6.04
C GLU A 1 8.23 -12.68 -6.04
N LEU A 2 7.19 -12.29 -5.28
CA LEU A 2 6.59 -10.94 -5.30
C LEU A 2 6.73 -10.19 -3.96
N SER A 3 7.48 -10.68 -2.98
CA SER A 3 7.64 -9.98 -1.71
C SER A 3 8.70 -8.88 -1.78
N GLU A 4 8.55 -7.81 -1.00
CA GLU A 4 9.57 -6.77 -0.83
C GLU A 4 10.87 -7.36 -0.27
N ARG A 5 10.77 -8.39 0.58
CA ARG A 5 11.92 -9.14 1.10
C ARG A 5 12.73 -9.78 -0.03
N THR A 6 12.06 -10.37 -1.02
CA THR A 6 12.76 -10.94 -2.18
C THR A 6 13.35 -9.84 -3.06
N LEU A 7 12.67 -8.70 -3.25
CA LEU A 7 13.22 -7.54 -3.96
C LEU A 7 14.52 -7.06 -3.30
N CYS A 8 14.50 -6.80 -2.00
CA CYS A 8 15.68 -6.33 -1.26
C CYS A 8 16.82 -7.34 -1.29
N ARG A 9 16.52 -8.65 -1.16
CA ARG A 9 17.54 -9.71 -1.28
C ARG A 9 18.20 -9.71 -2.66
N ARG A 10 17.44 -9.53 -3.74
CA ARG A 10 17.98 -9.46 -5.11
C ARG A 10 18.80 -8.20 -5.32
N ALA A 11 18.30 -7.05 -4.85
CA ALA A 11 19.01 -5.77 -4.93
C ALA A 11 20.35 -5.80 -4.18
N ARG A 12 20.42 -6.42 -3.00
CA ARG A 12 21.67 -6.63 -2.26
C ARG A 12 22.66 -7.51 -3.01
N ARG A 13 22.20 -8.64 -3.56
CA ARG A 13 23.06 -9.52 -4.39
C ARG A 13 23.61 -8.83 -5.63
N ALA A 14 22.90 -7.84 -6.14
CA ALA A 14 23.29 -7.04 -7.29
C ALA A 14 24.08 -5.77 -6.93
N GLY A 15 24.38 -5.54 -5.64
CA GLY A 15 25.13 -4.35 -5.18
C GLY A 15 24.35 -3.03 -5.30
N VAL A 16 23.02 -3.07 -5.41
CA VAL A 16 22.18 -1.87 -5.57
C VAL A 16 21.90 -1.18 -4.24
N ILE A 17 21.73 -1.96 -3.17
CA ILE A 17 21.46 -1.47 -1.81
C ILE A 17 22.22 -2.31 -0.79
N GLU A 18 22.42 -1.79 0.41
CA GLU A 18 22.99 -2.54 1.56
C GLU A 18 21.91 -3.04 2.55
N GLY A 19 20.73 -2.41 2.55
CA GLY A 19 19.69 -2.61 3.57
C GLY A 19 18.52 -3.53 3.17
N ASN A 20 17.49 -3.54 4.01
CA ASN A 20 16.22 -4.24 3.77
C ASN A 20 15.05 -3.28 3.49
N ASN A 21 15.32 -1.99 3.34
CA ASN A 21 14.30 -1.01 2.99
C ASN A 21 14.11 -0.98 1.47
N PRO A 22 12.95 -1.40 0.93
CA PRO A 22 12.71 -1.42 -0.51
C PRO A 22 12.70 -0.02 -1.13
N MET A 23 12.46 1.04 -0.35
CA MET A 23 12.54 2.42 -0.82
C MET A 23 13.94 2.80 -1.29
N HIS A 24 15.00 2.14 -0.82
CA HIS A 24 16.35 2.37 -1.32
C HIS A 24 16.52 1.87 -2.77
N VAL A 25 15.76 0.84 -3.19
CA VAL A 25 15.73 0.38 -4.58
C VAL A 25 15.03 1.40 -5.46
N VAL A 26 13.91 1.97 -4.97
CA VAL A 26 13.20 3.06 -5.65
C VAL A 26 14.10 4.28 -5.82
N ALA A 27 14.81 4.69 -4.77
CA ALA A 27 15.75 5.80 -4.81
C ALA A 27 16.89 5.55 -5.81
N ALA A 28 17.47 4.34 -5.81
CA ALA A 28 18.51 3.97 -6.79
C ALA A 28 17.97 4.00 -8.23
N ALA A 29 16.75 3.50 -8.46
CA ALA A 29 16.12 3.55 -9.77
C ALA A 29 15.82 4.99 -10.22
N ALA A 30 15.39 5.86 -9.31
CA ALA A 30 15.18 7.29 -9.57
C ALA A 30 16.50 8.01 -9.91
N ALA A 31 17.61 7.58 -9.31
CA ALA A 31 18.96 8.04 -9.66
C ALA A 31 19.49 7.45 -10.98
N GLY A 32 18.70 6.61 -11.68
CA GLY A 32 19.06 6.05 -12.98
C GLY A 32 19.91 4.78 -12.93
N VAL A 33 20.07 4.13 -11.76
CA VAL A 33 20.79 2.86 -11.64
C VAL A 33 20.07 1.78 -12.46
N PRO A 34 20.65 1.28 -13.58
CA PRO A 34 19.91 0.44 -14.52
C PRO A 34 19.40 -0.86 -13.89
N GLU A 35 20.20 -1.44 -13.00
CA GLU A 35 19.86 -2.68 -12.31
C GLU A 35 18.68 -2.49 -11.33
N ALA A 36 18.59 -1.33 -10.67
CA ALA A 36 17.46 -1.01 -9.81
C ALA A 36 16.16 -0.87 -10.63
N VAL A 37 16.24 -0.20 -11.79
CA VAL A 37 15.12 -0.08 -12.74
C VAL A 37 14.67 -1.46 -13.19
N ARG A 38 15.60 -2.31 -13.64
CA ARG A 38 15.32 -3.67 -14.09
C ARG A 38 14.59 -4.49 -13.03
N LEU A 39 15.08 -4.45 -11.78
CA LEU A 39 14.46 -5.18 -10.67
C LEU A 39 13.00 -4.75 -10.40
N LEU A 40 12.70 -3.45 -10.50
CA LEU A 40 11.35 -2.94 -10.31
C LEU A 40 10.44 -3.30 -11.48
N VAL A 41 10.89 -3.14 -12.73
CA VAL A 41 10.12 -3.47 -13.94
C VAL A 41 9.78 -4.96 -14.00
N GLU A 42 10.75 -5.83 -13.75
CA GLU A 42 10.54 -7.29 -13.72
C GLU A 42 9.50 -7.70 -12.67
N ARG A 43 9.59 -7.07 -11.49
CA ARG A 43 8.64 -7.28 -10.40
C ARG A 43 7.25 -6.80 -10.80
N ALA A 44 7.12 -5.59 -11.35
CA ALA A 44 5.85 -5.03 -11.76
C ALA A 44 5.15 -5.90 -12.83
N GLY A 45 5.90 -6.42 -13.80
CA GLY A 45 5.36 -7.37 -14.78
C GLY A 45 4.90 -8.69 -14.14
N ALA A 46 5.61 -9.19 -13.13
CA ALA A 46 5.19 -10.36 -12.37
C ALA A 46 3.92 -10.09 -11.54
N VAL A 47 3.78 -8.89 -10.96
CA VAL A 47 2.54 -8.45 -10.30
C VAL A 47 1.40 -8.38 -11.32
N GLY A 48 1.64 -7.84 -12.52
CA GLY A 48 0.63 -7.80 -13.58
C GLY A 48 0.05 -9.17 -13.93
N ARG A 49 0.91 -10.20 -14.05
CA ARG A 49 0.45 -11.58 -14.28
C ARG A 49 -0.38 -12.14 -13.12
N ALA A 50 -0.08 -11.76 -11.88
CA ALA A 50 -0.90 -12.14 -10.73
C ALA A 50 -2.24 -11.39 -10.72
N VAL A 51 -2.25 -10.09 -11.05
CA VAL A 51 -3.46 -9.28 -11.18
C VAL A 51 -4.38 -9.83 -12.26
N ARG A 52 -3.84 -10.34 -13.38
CA ARG A 52 -4.65 -11.03 -14.41
C ARG A 52 -5.49 -12.16 -13.83
N LEU A 53 -4.89 -13.01 -12.98
CA LEU A 53 -5.62 -14.11 -12.34
C LEU A 53 -6.73 -13.59 -11.41
N LEU A 54 -6.49 -12.49 -10.69
CA LEU A 54 -7.50 -11.87 -9.84
C LEU A 54 -8.63 -11.25 -10.66
N LEU A 55 -8.30 -10.63 -11.80
CA LEU A 55 -9.28 -10.13 -12.76
C LEU A 55 -10.15 -11.26 -13.30
N ASP A 56 -9.56 -12.41 -13.63
CA ASP A 56 -10.28 -13.56 -14.17
C ASP A 56 -11.21 -14.20 -13.12
N VAL A 57 -10.80 -14.24 -11.85
CA VAL A 57 -11.56 -14.89 -10.76
C VAL A 57 -12.62 -13.97 -10.14
N LEU A 58 -12.26 -12.73 -9.83
CA LEU A 58 -13.13 -11.79 -9.12
C LEU A 58 -13.93 -10.89 -10.06
N ASN A 59 -13.50 -10.77 -11.33
CA ASN A 59 -14.06 -9.89 -12.36
C ASN A 59 -14.44 -8.47 -11.86
N PRO A 60 -13.56 -7.76 -11.14
CA PRO A 60 -13.84 -6.41 -10.72
C PRO A 60 -13.81 -5.46 -11.93
N GLU A 61 -14.54 -4.35 -11.85
CA GLU A 61 -14.46 -3.31 -12.89
C GLU A 61 -13.08 -2.63 -12.91
N THR A 62 -12.44 -2.48 -11.75
CA THR A 62 -11.15 -1.81 -11.60
C THR A 62 -10.30 -2.47 -10.52
N VAL A 63 -8.98 -2.46 -10.72
CA VAL A 63 -7.96 -2.86 -9.75
C VAL A 63 -7.05 -1.68 -9.46
N VAL A 64 -6.99 -1.27 -8.18
CA VAL A 64 -6.06 -0.26 -7.70
C VAL A 64 -4.85 -0.96 -7.07
N VAL A 65 -3.64 -0.61 -7.51
CA VAL A 65 -2.40 -1.29 -7.12
C VAL A 65 -1.53 -0.39 -6.24
N THR A 66 -1.10 -0.94 -5.10
CA THR A 66 -0.17 -0.32 -4.14
C THR A 66 1.20 -1.01 -4.22
N GLU A 67 1.81 -0.99 -5.41
CA GLU A 67 3.10 -1.63 -5.68
C GLU A 67 4.19 -0.56 -5.78
N ILE A 68 5.32 -0.79 -5.09
CA ILE A 68 6.34 0.22 -4.84
C ILE A 68 6.98 0.80 -6.11
N GLY A 69 7.18 0.00 -7.16
CA GLY A 69 7.67 0.50 -8.45
C GLY A 69 6.61 1.29 -9.20
N VAL A 70 5.39 0.74 -9.28
CA VAL A 70 4.24 1.32 -9.99
C VAL A 70 3.80 2.66 -9.41
N MET A 71 3.88 2.84 -8.09
CA MET A 71 3.55 4.11 -7.44
C MET A 71 4.50 5.26 -7.81
N HIS A 72 5.74 4.95 -8.19
CA HIS A 72 6.79 5.96 -8.42
C HIS A 72 7.30 6.02 -9.86
N ARG A 73 6.96 5.05 -10.73
CA ARG A 73 7.47 5.00 -12.11
C ARG A 73 6.46 4.51 -13.13
N GLN A 74 6.44 5.21 -14.28
CA GLN A 74 5.56 4.90 -15.41
C GLN A 74 5.97 3.61 -16.15
N ASP A 75 7.27 3.30 -16.23
CA ASP A 75 7.75 2.06 -16.85
C ASP A 75 7.31 0.81 -16.08
N CYS A 76 7.25 0.89 -14.74
CA CYS A 76 6.71 -0.15 -13.90
C CYS A 76 5.20 -0.32 -14.12
N LEU A 77 4.44 0.77 -14.25
CA LEU A 77 3.01 0.69 -14.60
C LEU A 77 2.79 0.09 -15.98
N ALA A 78 3.63 0.42 -16.96
CA ALA A 78 3.58 -0.17 -18.30
C ALA A 78 3.84 -1.68 -18.26
N ALA A 79 4.89 -2.12 -17.56
CA ALA A 79 5.21 -3.54 -17.39
C ALA A 79 4.10 -4.30 -16.66
N LEU A 80 3.48 -3.68 -15.64
CA LEU A 80 2.32 -4.26 -14.97
C LEU A 80 1.17 -4.46 -15.95
N ARG A 81 0.82 -3.44 -16.73
CA ARG A 81 -0.27 -3.50 -17.71
C ARG A 81 -0.01 -4.51 -18.82
N GLU A 82 1.23 -4.64 -19.26
CA GLU A 82 1.65 -5.71 -20.17
C GLU A 82 1.40 -7.08 -19.55
N GLY A 83 1.78 -7.28 -18.29
CA GLY A 83 1.54 -8.53 -17.55
C GLY A 83 0.05 -8.87 -17.37
N VAL A 84 -0.81 -7.85 -17.27
CA VAL A 84 -2.28 -8.00 -17.22
C VAL A 84 -2.85 -8.43 -18.57
N GLY A 85 -2.30 -7.89 -19.67
CA GLY A 85 -2.78 -8.10 -21.03
C GLY A 85 -3.65 -6.94 -21.52
N SER A 86 -3.58 -6.69 -22.84
CA SER A 86 -4.17 -5.50 -23.48
C SER A 86 -5.67 -5.34 -23.26
N ALA A 87 -6.43 -6.45 -23.21
CA ALA A 87 -7.88 -6.42 -23.05
C ALA A 87 -8.35 -5.79 -21.74
N ARG A 88 -7.54 -5.85 -20.67
CA ARG A 88 -7.91 -5.35 -19.33
C ARG A 88 -6.88 -4.36 -18.76
N ALA A 89 -5.89 -3.94 -19.53
CA ALA A 89 -4.82 -3.04 -19.08
C ALA A 89 -5.34 -1.70 -18.51
N THR A 90 -6.42 -1.16 -19.07
CA THR A 90 -7.04 0.11 -18.62
C THR A 90 -7.82 -0.04 -17.32
N SER A 91 -8.21 -1.26 -16.93
CA SER A 91 -8.87 -1.52 -15.64
C SER A 91 -7.90 -1.50 -14.46
N VAL A 92 -6.60 -1.34 -14.71
CA VAL A 92 -5.59 -1.32 -13.64
C VAL A 92 -4.90 0.03 -13.55
N MET A 93 -4.87 0.57 -12.33
CA MET A 93 -4.33 1.87 -12.01
C MET A 93 -3.52 1.85 -10.70
N PRO A 94 -2.51 2.71 -10.56
CA PRO A 94 -1.85 2.91 -9.28
C PRO A 94 -2.82 3.54 -8.27
N THR A 95 -2.52 3.39 -6.99
CA THR A 95 -3.14 4.22 -5.94
C THR A 95 -2.89 5.71 -6.19
N GLY A 96 -3.87 6.55 -5.83
CA GLY A 96 -3.73 8.01 -5.82
C GLY A 96 -2.98 8.57 -4.60
N PHE A 97 -2.61 7.71 -3.64
CA PHE A 97 -2.00 8.10 -2.36
C PHE A 97 -0.61 7.46 -2.16
N PRO A 98 0.35 7.62 -3.10
CA PRO A 98 1.60 6.84 -3.11
C PRO A 98 2.40 6.92 -1.81
N ASP A 99 2.43 8.08 -1.15
CA ASP A 99 3.22 8.30 0.08
C ASP A 99 2.39 8.19 1.37
N SER A 100 1.08 7.95 1.25
CA SER A 100 0.15 8.01 2.39
C SER A 100 -0.90 6.90 2.38
N VAL A 101 -0.72 5.84 1.59
CA VAL A 101 -1.66 4.71 1.45
C VAL A 101 -2.21 4.24 2.80
N LEU A 102 -1.33 3.94 3.75
CA LEU A 102 -1.72 3.41 5.05
C LEU A 102 -2.39 4.45 5.94
N ALA A 103 -1.90 5.70 5.91
CA ALA A 103 -2.50 6.79 6.68
C ALA A 103 -3.92 7.10 6.18
N VAL A 104 -4.12 7.16 4.86
CA VAL A 104 -5.43 7.38 4.23
C VAL A 104 -6.35 6.19 4.47
N ALA A 105 -5.87 4.96 4.29
CA ALA A 105 -6.67 3.76 4.54
C ALA A 105 -7.11 3.67 6.01
N GLY A 106 -6.20 3.90 6.96
CA GLY A 106 -6.51 3.90 8.39
C GLY A 106 -7.50 5.02 8.77
N GLY A 107 -7.28 6.23 8.26
CA GLY A 107 -8.19 7.35 8.47
C GLY A 107 -9.58 7.09 7.91
N ALA A 108 -9.69 6.51 6.72
CA ALA A 108 -10.98 6.16 6.12
C ALA A 108 -11.77 5.17 6.97
N VAL A 109 -11.11 4.15 7.56
CA VAL A 109 -11.77 3.20 8.47
C VAL A 109 -12.25 3.88 9.75
N ALA A 110 -11.44 4.77 10.34
CA ALA A 110 -11.85 5.51 11.54
C ALA A 110 -13.04 6.45 11.26
N LEU A 111 -13.02 7.14 10.12
CA LEU A 111 -14.11 8.01 9.68
C LEU A 111 -15.37 7.22 9.34
N ASP A 112 -15.27 6.03 8.76
CA ASP A 112 -16.44 5.16 8.50
C ASP A 112 -17.18 4.81 9.80
N VAL A 113 -16.46 4.44 10.86
CA VAL A 113 -17.07 4.18 12.18
C VAL A 113 -17.75 5.44 12.73
N LEU A 114 -17.05 6.58 12.69
CA LEU A 114 -17.56 7.85 13.20
C LEU A 114 -18.83 8.30 12.46
N TYR A 115 -18.82 8.27 11.14
CA TYR A 115 -19.95 8.74 10.34
C TYR A 115 -21.10 7.75 10.27
N ARG A 116 -20.87 6.46 10.52
CA ARG A 116 -21.93 5.45 10.60
C ARG A 116 -22.79 5.61 11.85
N ASP A 117 -22.19 5.95 12.98
CA ASP A 117 -22.92 6.25 14.22
C ASP A 117 -22.20 7.33 15.04
N PRO A 118 -22.51 8.62 14.80
CA PRO A 118 -21.80 9.73 15.44
C PRO A 118 -22.03 9.82 16.96
N LEU A 119 -23.06 9.17 17.51
CA LEU A 119 -23.37 9.23 18.94
C LEU A 119 -22.55 8.22 19.77
N THR A 120 -21.98 7.19 19.14
CA THR A 120 -21.11 6.22 19.82
C THR A 120 -19.90 6.87 20.50
N LEU A 121 -19.34 7.94 19.94
CA LEU A 121 -18.25 8.68 20.57
C LEU A 121 -18.70 9.58 21.73
N SER A 122 -19.98 10.00 21.74
CA SER A 122 -20.54 10.80 22.84
C SER A 122 -20.60 9.98 24.13
N HIS A 123 -20.87 8.67 24.01
CA HIS A 123 -20.88 7.74 25.14
C HIS A 123 -19.49 7.42 25.68
N LEU A 124 -18.43 7.47 24.88
CA LEU A 124 -17.04 7.32 25.35
C LEU A 124 -16.58 8.51 26.22
N SER A 125 -17.13 9.71 26.00
CA SER A 125 -16.85 10.87 26.87
C SER A 125 -17.56 10.79 28.22
N GLY A 126 -18.68 10.05 28.29
CA GLY A 126 -19.49 9.88 29.51
C GLY A 126 -18.98 8.83 30.50
N ILE A 127 -17.95 8.06 30.15
CA ILE A 127 -17.33 7.04 31.04
C ILE A 127 -16.19 7.65 31.88
N ASN A 128 -15.64 8.80 31.47
CA ASN A 128 -14.56 9.49 32.21
C ASN A 128 -15.08 10.59 33.15
N SER A 129 -16.40 10.73 33.33
CA SER A 129 -17.03 11.71 34.21
C SER A 129 -17.50 11.13 35.56
N GLU A 130 -17.10 9.89 35.92
CA GLU A 130 -17.15 9.47 37.32
C GLU A 130 -16.13 10.28 38.12
N THR A 131 -16.58 11.41 38.66
CA THR A 131 -15.93 12.14 39.75
C THR A 131 -15.67 11.16 40.90
N PRO A 132 -14.42 11.05 41.43
CA PRO A 132 -14.20 10.27 42.63
C PRO A 132 -15.04 10.86 43.75
N ASN A 133 -15.93 10.04 44.32
CA ASN A 133 -16.79 10.41 45.44
C ASN A 133 -15.92 10.65 46.69
N VAL A 134 -15.54 11.90 46.93
CA VAL A 134 -14.88 12.36 48.16
C VAL A 134 -15.97 12.61 49.22
N ASP A 135 -16.62 11.55 49.69
CA ASP A 135 -17.53 11.64 50.86
C ASP A 135 -17.60 10.34 51.68
N ARG A 136 -16.52 9.54 51.68
CA ARG A 136 -16.34 8.43 52.63
C ARG A 136 -15.04 8.56 53.42
N ALA A 137 -14.93 9.63 54.19
CA ALA A 137 -13.96 9.75 55.28
C ALA A 137 -14.53 10.66 56.38
N SER A 138 -15.65 10.29 56.98
CA SER A 138 -16.10 10.75 58.31
C SER A 138 -17.37 10.00 58.71
N ALA A 139 -17.20 8.83 59.33
CA ALA A 139 -18.12 8.22 60.31
C ALA A 139 -17.40 7.07 61.01
#